data_AF-A0A7H4M557-F1
#
_entry.id   AF-A0A7H4M557-F1
#
_cell.length_a   1.000
_cell.length_b   1.000
_cell.length_c   1.000
_cell.angle_alpha   90.00
_cell.angle_beta   90.00
_cell.angle_gamma   90.00
#
_symmetry.space_group_name_H-M   'P 1'
#
loop_
_entity.id
_entity.type
_entity.pdbx_description
1 polymer ?
#
loop_
_entity_poly.entity_id
_entity_poly.type
_entity_poly.pdbx_seq_one_letter_code
_entity_poly.pdbx_strand_id
1 'polypeptide(L)'
;MRKNAPWLAAIRYLYYNPTAAKSRGTEKSSAPLADTNVDFHGWPDLQLRCAECWLWGQKYGRIEGDFDIRGDTLTLANGLVDTGFGRLTTDGVWVSAPAGVRTSLKGKLHGNKTDDFVNFFGVSTPVKGSSFDIDYDLHWRAPPWQPTLPRLMGSSKAVLEKANLPTSAPVMPASFCVC
;
A
#
# COMPACT_ATOMS: atom_id res chain seq x y z
N MET A 1 27.56 -13.79 18.19
CA MET A 1 26.18 -13.70 17.64
C MET A 1 25.62 -12.33 17.97
N ARG A 2 25.12 -11.58 16.98
CA ARG A 2 24.51 -10.27 17.22
C ARG A 2 23.17 -10.48 17.92
N LYS A 3 23.07 -10.09 19.19
CA LYS A 3 21.80 -10.00 19.90
C LYS A 3 21.11 -8.75 19.35
N ASN A 4 19.95 -8.89 18.70
CA ASN A 4 19.10 -7.81 18.18
C ASN A 4 19.51 -7.23 16.81
N ALA A 5 20.05 -8.04 15.89
CA ALA A 5 20.15 -7.60 14.49
C ALA A 5 18.78 -7.68 13.80
N PRO A 6 18.46 -6.78 12.85
CA PRO A 6 17.22 -6.84 12.09
C PRO A 6 17.16 -8.17 11.33
N TRP A 7 15.96 -8.72 11.23
CA TRP A 7 15.68 -9.85 10.36
C TRP A 7 15.82 -9.43 8.90
N LEU A 8 16.52 -10.24 8.11
CA LEU A 8 16.71 -9.98 6.69
C LEU A 8 15.85 -10.96 5.91
N ALA A 9 14.78 -10.47 5.28
CA ALA A 9 13.92 -11.23 4.40
C ALA A 9 14.26 -10.90 2.94
N ALA A 10 15.25 -11.60 2.39
CA ALA A 10 15.65 -11.50 0.98
C ALA A 10 14.97 -12.58 0.14
N ILE A 11 13.83 -12.25 -0.45
CA ILE A 11 12.96 -13.17 -1.19
C ILE A 11 13.13 -12.92 -2.69
N ARG A 12 13.52 -13.95 -3.45
CA ARG A 12 13.61 -13.82 -4.92
C ARG A 12 12.25 -13.88 -5.60
N TYR A 13 11.39 -14.79 -5.11
CA TYR A 13 10.05 -15.00 -5.64
C TYR A 13 9.11 -15.35 -4.49
N LEU A 14 8.02 -14.60 -4.34
CA LEU A 14 6.95 -14.86 -3.38
C LEU A 14 5.62 -14.98 -4.12
N TYR A 15 4.87 -16.04 -3.88
CA TYR A 15 3.48 -16.15 -4.31
C TYR A 15 2.59 -16.43 -3.10
N TYR A 16 1.74 -15.45 -2.77
CA TYR A 16 0.81 -15.52 -1.65
C TYR A 16 -0.63 -15.32 -2.15
N ASN A 17 -1.45 -16.35 -2.02
CA ASN A 17 -2.88 -16.29 -2.31
C ASN A 17 -3.69 -16.91 -1.15
N PRO A 18 -4.24 -16.08 -0.25
CA PRO A 18 -4.87 -16.57 0.98
C PRO A 18 -6.18 -17.35 0.75
N THR A 19 -6.77 -17.33 -0.46
CA THR A 19 -7.97 -18.12 -0.75
C THR A 19 -7.74 -19.63 -0.68
N ALA A 20 -6.49 -20.09 -0.79
CA ALA A 20 -6.10 -21.49 -0.59
C ALA A 20 -6.21 -21.96 0.87
N ALA A 21 -6.27 -21.03 1.84
CA ALA A 21 -6.37 -21.33 3.27
C ALA A 21 -7.81 -21.39 3.81
N LYS A 22 -8.82 -21.59 2.93
CA LYS A 22 -10.20 -21.88 3.37
C LYS A 22 -10.33 -23.34 3.84
N SER A 23 -9.74 -23.67 4.99
CA SER A 23 -10.12 -24.87 5.73
C SER A 23 -11.44 -24.62 6.47
N ARG A 24 -12.52 -25.18 5.91
CA ARG A 24 -13.76 -25.63 6.59
C ARG A 24 -14.14 -24.87 7.88
N GLY A 25 -14.92 -23.80 7.75
CA GLY A 25 -15.61 -23.17 8.88
C GLY A 25 -16.11 -21.76 8.56
N THR A 26 -17.41 -21.64 8.30
CA THR A 26 -18.27 -20.44 8.46
C THR A 26 -17.72 -19.07 8.02
N GLU A 27 -18.19 -18.65 6.84
CA GLU A 27 -18.70 -17.31 6.52
C GLU A 27 -18.30 -16.13 7.43
N LYS A 28 -17.22 -15.46 7.04
CA LYS A 28 -17.19 -14.05 6.62
C LYS A 28 -15.80 -13.78 6.07
N SER A 29 -15.72 -13.33 4.82
CA SER A 29 -14.48 -12.81 4.24
C SER A 29 -14.19 -11.44 4.81
N SER A 30 -14.00 -11.33 6.13
CA SER A 30 -13.31 -10.18 6.72
C SER A 30 -11.84 -10.34 6.37
N ALA A 31 -11.23 -9.31 5.78
CA ALA A 31 -9.79 -9.25 5.65
C ALA A 31 -9.17 -9.62 7.02
N PRO A 32 -8.15 -10.49 7.10
CA PRO A 32 -7.58 -10.99 8.37
C PRO A 32 -6.99 -9.88 9.26
N LEU A 33 -7.02 -8.64 8.79
CA LEU A 33 -6.54 -7.45 9.48
C LEU A 33 -7.68 -6.61 10.09
N ALA A 34 -8.95 -7.00 9.93
CA ALA A 34 -10.08 -6.09 10.16
C ALA A 34 -10.31 -5.61 11.61
N ASP A 35 -9.75 -6.24 12.65
CA ASP A 35 -10.09 -5.91 14.04
C ASP A 35 -8.94 -6.01 15.06
N THR A 36 -7.69 -6.10 14.61
CA THR A 36 -6.56 -6.32 15.53
C THR A 36 -5.85 -5.02 15.89
N ASN A 37 -5.96 -4.62 17.16
CA ASN A 37 -4.92 -3.83 17.80
C ASN A 37 -3.66 -4.71 17.79
N VAL A 38 -2.69 -4.37 16.94
CA VAL A 38 -1.49 -5.19 16.77
C VAL A 38 -0.49 -4.78 17.84
N ASP A 39 -0.12 -5.75 18.67
CA ASP A 39 0.96 -5.60 19.63
C ASP A 39 2.30 -5.87 18.93
N PHE A 40 3.13 -4.84 18.84
CA PHE A 40 4.47 -4.94 18.28
C PHE A 40 5.51 -5.38 19.30
N HIS A 41 5.15 -5.51 20.59
CA HIS A 41 6.09 -5.82 21.62
C HIS A 41 6.74 -7.19 21.37
N GLY A 42 8.08 -7.21 21.29
CA GLY A 42 8.85 -8.42 20.99
C GLY A 42 9.00 -8.74 19.50
N TRP A 43 8.43 -7.95 18.60
CA TRP A 43 8.74 -8.06 17.17
C TRP A 43 10.14 -7.51 16.90
N PRO A 44 10.94 -8.17 16.05
CA PRO A 44 12.24 -7.66 15.64
C PRO A 44 12.08 -6.64 14.52
N ASP A 45 13.07 -5.77 14.37
CA ASP A 45 13.24 -4.99 13.15
C ASP A 45 13.34 -5.92 11.94
N LEU A 46 12.82 -5.50 10.79
CA LEU A 46 12.73 -6.31 9.58
C LEU A 46 13.14 -5.52 8.35
N GLN A 47 14.06 -6.06 7.55
CA GLN A 47 14.35 -5.57 6.20
C GLN A 47 13.78 -6.56 5.19
N LEU A 48 12.73 -6.13 4.49
CA LEU A 48 12.08 -6.91 3.43
C LEU A 48 12.65 -6.48 2.08
N ARG A 49 13.13 -7.45 1.30
CA ARG A 49 13.56 -7.28 -0.08
C ARG A 49 12.99 -8.42 -0.90
N CYS A 50 11.89 -8.16 -1.60
CA CYS A 50 11.24 -9.10 -2.50
C CYS A 50 11.49 -8.68 -3.95
N ALA A 51 12.22 -9.49 -4.72
CA ALA A 51 12.53 -9.17 -6.11
C ALA A 51 11.32 -9.37 -7.03
N GLU A 52 10.51 -10.40 -6.78
CA GLU A 52 9.24 -10.63 -7.47
C GLU A 52 8.17 -11.17 -6.51
N CYS A 53 7.19 -10.33 -6.21
CA CYS A 53 6.11 -10.59 -5.27
C CYS A 53 4.76 -10.65 -5.99
N TRP A 54 4.04 -11.75 -5.76
CA TRP A 54 2.69 -11.99 -6.21
C TRP A 54 1.78 -12.11 -4.99
N LEU A 55 0.82 -11.20 -4.88
CA LEU A 55 -0.13 -11.16 -3.77
C LEU A 55 -1.55 -11.22 -4.35
N TRP A 56 -2.42 -12.05 -3.78
CA TRP A 56 -3.80 -12.25 -4.27
C TRP A 56 -3.90 -12.59 -5.77
N GLY A 57 -2.89 -13.27 -6.31
CA GLY A 57 -2.84 -13.64 -7.74
C GLY A 57 -2.45 -12.49 -8.69
N GLN A 58 -2.13 -11.30 -8.17
CA GLN A 58 -1.65 -10.17 -8.94
C GLN A 58 -0.14 -10.00 -8.75
N LYS A 59 0.56 -9.65 -9.83
CA LYS A 59 2.00 -9.38 -9.79
C LYS A 59 2.24 -7.94 -9.33
N TYR A 60 2.78 -7.79 -8.12
CA TYR A 60 3.21 -6.50 -7.58
C TYR A 60 4.66 -6.16 -7.94
N GLY A 61 5.41 -7.13 -8.47
CA GLY A 61 6.79 -6.92 -8.90
C GLY A 61 7.73 -6.82 -7.70
N ARG A 62 8.55 -5.79 -7.63
CA ARG A 62 9.53 -5.63 -6.55
C ARG A 62 8.91 -4.92 -5.37
N ILE A 63 9.03 -5.50 -4.18
CA ILE A 63 8.58 -4.91 -2.91
C ILE A 63 9.76 -4.81 -1.96
N GLU A 64 10.00 -3.62 -1.43
CA GLU A 64 11.02 -3.39 -0.41
C GLU A 64 10.46 -2.57 0.74
N GLY A 65 11.04 -2.73 1.92
CA GLY A 65 10.70 -1.93 3.08
C GLY A 65 11.60 -2.25 4.27
N ASP A 66 11.96 -1.22 5.00
CA ASP A 66 12.70 -1.32 6.26
C ASP A 66 11.76 -0.97 7.40
N PHE A 67 11.51 -1.93 8.28
CA PHE A 67 10.62 -1.82 9.42
C PHE A 67 11.46 -1.75 10.70
N ASP A 68 11.35 -0.63 11.40
CA ASP A 68 11.93 -0.42 12.74
C ASP A 68 10.80 -0.40 13.77
N ILE A 69 10.93 -1.20 14.82
CA ILE A 69 9.89 -1.40 15.81
C ILE A 69 10.38 -0.94 17.18
N ARG A 70 9.69 0.03 17.77
CA ARG A 70 10.01 0.61 19.09
C ARG A 70 8.77 0.75 19.95
N GLY A 71 8.64 -0.12 20.94
CA GLY A 71 7.46 -0.17 21.80
C GLY A 71 6.21 -0.35 20.95
N ASP A 72 5.29 0.60 21.03
CA ASP A 72 4.01 0.59 20.30
C ASP A 72 4.10 1.21 18.89
N THR A 73 5.30 1.53 18.40
CA THR A 73 5.50 2.24 17.12
C THR A 73 6.24 1.37 16.11
N LEU A 74 5.64 1.23 14.93
CA LEU A 74 6.24 0.66 13.74
C LEU A 74 6.56 1.79 12.75
N THR A 75 7.83 1.92 12.38
CA THR A 75 8.30 2.87 11.37
C THR A 75 8.66 2.13 10.10
N LEU A 76 8.11 2.55 8.98
CA LEU A 76 8.48 2.09 7.65
C LEU A 76 9.36 3.16 6.98
N ALA A 77 10.55 2.75 6.56
CA ALA A 77 11.45 3.54 5.73
C ALA A 77 11.76 2.78 4.43
N ASN A 78 12.12 3.52 3.39
CA ASN A 78 12.53 2.95 2.09
C ASN A 78 11.47 1.99 1.51
N GLY A 79 10.19 2.24 1.79
CA GLY A 79 9.10 1.46 1.23
C GLY A 79 9.07 1.65 -0.27
N LEU A 80 9.11 0.55 -1.02
CA LEU A 80 9.06 0.54 -2.48
C LEU A 80 8.09 -0.54 -2.94
N VAL A 81 7.19 -0.18 -3.86
CA VAL A 81 6.45 -1.14 -4.69
C VAL A 81 6.65 -0.73 -6.13
N ASP A 82 7.26 -1.61 -6.91
CA ASP A 82 7.60 -1.38 -8.32
C ASP A 82 7.00 -2.49 -9.16
N THR A 83 5.86 -2.20 -9.78
CA THR A 83 5.09 -3.13 -10.60
C THR A 83 5.58 -3.15 -12.05
N GLY A 84 6.53 -2.28 -12.43
CA GLY A 84 7.02 -2.07 -13.79
C GLY A 84 6.21 -1.04 -14.59
N PHE A 85 4.91 -0.90 -14.34
CA PHE A 85 4.07 0.15 -14.93
C PHE A 85 3.80 1.32 -13.96
N GLY A 86 3.95 1.07 -12.66
CA GLY A 86 3.87 2.07 -11.61
C GLY A 86 4.92 1.82 -10.52
N ARG A 87 5.38 2.91 -9.90
CA ARG A 87 6.36 2.91 -8.83
C ARG A 87 5.85 3.75 -7.67
N LEU A 88 5.63 3.10 -6.54
CA LEU A 88 5.26 3.71 -5.27
C LEU A 88 6.49 3.72 -4.35
N THR A 89 6.81 4.88 -3.81
CA THR A 89 7.75 5.00 -2.68
C THR A 89 7.00 5.54 -1.47
N THR A 90 7.17 4.92 -0.31
CA THR A 90 6.47 5.35 0.91
C THR A 90 7.35 5.25 2.14
N ASP A 91 7.24 6.25 3.00
CA ASP A 91 7.64 6.16 4.39
C ASP A 91 6.38 6.23 5.25
N GLY A 92 6.44 5.66 6.45
CA GLY A 92 5.28 5.59 7.30
C GLY A 92 5.61 5.45 8.78
N VAL A 93 4.65 5.85 9.60
CA VAL A 93 4.66 5.60 11.04
C VAL A 93 3.28 5.10 11.42
N TRP A 94 3.25 3.98 12.11
CA TRP A 94 2.04 3.43 12.70
C TRP A 94 2.26 3.24 14.20
N VAL A 95 1.48 3.97 14.99
CA VAL A 95 1.42 3.86 16.45
C VAL A 95 0.19 3.04 16.81
N SER A 96 0.38 1.94 17.54
CA SER A 96 -0.67 1.07 18.07
C SER A 96 -0.66 1.09 19.60
N ALA A 97 -0.77 2.28 20.19
CA ALA A 97 -0.71 2.48 21.63
C ALA A 97 -2.11 2.41 22.29
N PRO A 98 -2.22 2.09 23.59
CA PRO A 98 -3.49 2.15 24.32
C PRO A 98 -4.17 3.52 24.28
N ALA A 99 -3.37 4.60 24.20
CA ALA A 99 -3.87 5.97 24.09
C ALA A 99 -4.54 6.27 22.72
N GLY A 100 -4.34 5.41 21.72
CA GLY A 100 -5.01 5.48 20.43
C GLY A 100 -4.12 5.05 19.26
N VAL A 101 -4.78 4.54 18.21
CA VAL A 101 -4.12 4.12 16.97
C VAL A 101 -3.96 5.31 16.02
N ARG A 102 -2.77 5.49 15.46
CA ARG A 102 -2.46 6.54 14.50
C ARG A 102 -1.59 6.01 13.38
N THR A 103 -1.97 6.31 12.15
CA THR A 103 -1.17 6.01 10.96
C THR A 103 -0.83 7.31 10.26
N SER A 104 0.42 7.45 9.82
CA SER A 104 0.88 8.50 8.94
C SER A 104 1.67 7.86 7.81
N LEU A 105 1.32 8.16 6.57
CA LEU A 105 2.02 7.70 5.38
C LEU A 105 2.34 8.90 4.50
N LYS A 106 3.57 8.98 4.02
CA LYS A 106 3.98 9.96 3.03
C LYS A 106 4.72 9.26 1.91
N GLY A 107 4.61 9.78 0.71
CA GLY A 107 5.26 9.13 -0.40
C GLY A 107 4.95 9.76 -1.74
N LYS A 108 5.41 9.03 -2.75
CA LYS A 108 5.26 9.38 -4.15
C LYS A 108 4.79 8.17 -4.92
N LEU A 109 3.86 8.39 -5.82
CA LEU A 109 3.38 7.40 -6.74
C LEU A 109 3.58 7.94 -8.16
N HIS A 110 4.40 7.24 -8.93
CA HIS A 110 4.65 7.52 -10.33
C HIS A 110 4.06 6.40 -11.20
N GLY A 111 3.46 6.75 -12.33
CA GLY A 111 3.02 5.78 -13.33
C GLY A 111 3.32 6.26 -14.74
N ASN A 112 3.81 5.35 -15.58
CA ASN A 112 4.16 5.68 -16.96
C ASN A 112 2.92 5.88 -17.85
N LYS A 113 1.85 5.15 -17.54
CA LYS A 113 0.59 5.14 -18.29
C LYS A 113 -0.58 5.01 -17.32
N THR A 114 -1.40 6.05 -17.22
CA THR A 114 -2.55 6.09 -16.32
C THR A 114 -3.50 4.91 -16.53
N ASP A 115 -3.76 4.54 -17.79
CA ASP A 115 -4.66 3.43 -18.13
C ASP A 115 -4.12 2.07 -17.68
N ASP A 116 -2.83 1.78 -17.89
CA ASP A 116 -2.22 0.55 -17.38
C ASP A 116 -2.30 0.47 -15.85
N PHE A 117 -2.07 1.61 -15.17
CA PHE A 117 -2.13 1.67 -13.70
C PHE A 117 -3.54 1.45 -13.14
N VAL A 118 -4.56 2.13 -13.64
CA VAL A 118 -5.92 1.97 -13.09
C VAL A 118 -6.52 0.60 -13.46
N ASN A 119 -6.16 0.05 -14.63
CA ASN A 119 -6.60 -1.27 -15.06
C ASN A 119 -6.08 -2.37 -14.13
N PHE A 120 -4.90 -2.21 -13.53
CA PHE A 120 -4.37 -3.13 -12.53
C PHE A 120 -5.31 -3.29 -11.32
N PHE A 121 -5.98 -2.20 -10.94
CA PHE A 121 -6.98 -2.20 -9.87
C PHE A 121 -8.41 -2.49 -10.37
N GLY A 122 -8.57 -2.88 -11.63
CA GLY A 122 -9.88 -3.19 -12.24
C GLY A 122 -10.72 -1.96 -12.60
N VAL A 123 -10.13 -0.77 -12.59
CA VAL A 123 -10.79 0.50 -12.94
C VAL A 123 -10.40 0.90 -14.36
N SER A 124 -11.37 1.33 -15.17
CA SER A 124 -11.10 1.87 -16.50
C SER A 124 -11.13 3.41 -16.48
N THR A 125 -10.28 4.04 -17.30
CA THR A 125 -10.20 5.51 -17.42
C THR A 125 -10.18 5.95 -18.89
N PRO A 126 -10.81 7.09 -19.23
CA PRO A 126 -10.71 7.68 -20.56
C PRO A 126 -9.35 8.34 -20.80
N VAL A 127 -8.57 8.66 -19.75
CA VAL A 127 -7.24 9.27 -19.87
C VAL A 127 -6.22 8.19 -20.21
N LYS A 128 -5.75 8.16 -21.45
CA LYS A 128 -4.84 7.10 -21.93
C LYS A 128 -3.42 7.59 -22.14
N GLY A 129 -2.46 6.75 -21.78
CA GLY A 129 -1.05 6.91 -22.15
C GLY A 129 -0.31 8.09 -21.51
N SER A 130 -0.96 8.86 -20.63
CA SER A 130 -0.33 9.93 -19.85
C SER A 130 0.47 9.34 -18.69
N SER A 131 1.65 9.89 -18.43
CA SER A 131 2.34 9.67 -17.16
C SER A 131 1.71 10.54 -16.06
N PHE A 132 1.87 10.10 -14.82
CA PHE A 132 1.41 10.85 -13.67
C PHE A 132 2.38 10.71 -12.50
N ASP A 133 2.42 11.77 -11.69
CA ASP A 133 3.15 11.85 -10.44
C ASP A 133 2.22 12.33 -9.34
N ILE A 134 2.11 11.56 -8.26
CA ILE A 134 1.29 11.90 -7.11
C ILE A 134 2.17 11.93 -5.87
N ASP A 135 2.35 13.12 -5.28
CA ASP A 135 2.87 13.26 -3.93
C ASP A 135 1.71 13.18 -2.94
N TYR A 136 1.85 12.39 -1.88
CA TYR A 136 0.84 12.29 -0.83
C TYR A 136 1.47 12.39 0.56
N ASP A 137 0.73 13.01 1.47
CA ASP A 137 0.99 13.03 2.91
C ASP A 137 -0.36 12.85 3.61
N LEU A 138 -0.58 11.65 4.14
CA LEU A 138 -1.85 11.18 4.66
C LEU A 138 -1.68 10.76 6.10
N HIS A 139 -2.63 11.14 6.94
CA HIS A 139 -2.64 10.75 8.34
C HIS A 139 -4.07 10.53 8.85
N TRP A 140 -4.29 9.42 9.55
CA TRP A 140 -5.59 9.04 10.08
C TRP A 140 -5.47 8.29 11.40
N ARG A 141 -6.59 8.17 12.12
CA ARG A 141 -6.67 7.51 13.44
C ARG A 141 -7.28 6.11 13.34
N ALA A 142 -6.62 5.24 12.58
CA ALA A 142 -6.93 3.81 12.43
C ALA A 142 -5.69 3.08 11.87
N PRO A 143 -5.71 1.73 11.77
CA PRO A 143 -4.62 0.98 11.15
C PRO A 143 -4.38 1.32 9.67
N PRO A 144 -3.20 0.96 9.11
CA PRO A 144 -2.83 1.27 7.72
C PRO A 144 -3.79 0.74 6.64
N TRP A 145 -4.51 -0.34 6.91
CA TRP A 145 -5.44 -0.98 5.97
C TRP A 145 -6.91 -0.53 6.15
N GLN A 146 -7.20 0.42 7.05
CA GLN A 146 -8.54 0.98 7.28
C GLN A 146 -8.55 2.52 7.26
N PRO A 147 -8.18 3.16 6.15
CA PRO A 147 -8.42 4.58 5.99
C PRO A 147 -9.94 4.82 5.88
N THR A 148 -10.57 5.37 6.92
CA THR A 148 -11.97 5.81 6.84
C THR A 148 -12.01 7.27 6.38
N LEU A 149 -12.75 7.56 5.30
CA LEU A 149 -12.84 8.89 4.67
C LEU A 149 -13.08 10.05 5.65
N PRO A 150 -14.00 9.99 6.64
CA PRO A 150 -14.18 11.11 7.58
C PRO A 150 -13.02 11.30 8.58
N ARG A 151 -12.04 10.39 8.62
CA ARG A 151 -10.86 10.47 9.51
C ARG A 151 -9.54 10.66 8.76
N LEU A 152 -9.58 10.63 7.42
CA LEU A 152 -8.43 10.88 6.58
C LEU A 152 -8.19 12.38 6.55
N MET A 153 -7.04 12.79 7.08
CA MET A 153 -6.56 14.15 6.98
C MET A 153 -5.23 14.11 6.23
N GLY A 154 -4.96 15.10 5.40
CA GLY A 154 -3.74 15.11 4.62
C GLY A 154 -3.86 15.94 3.36
N SER A 155 -2.81 15.90 2.55
CA SER A 155 -2.77 16.56 1.25
C SER A 155 -2.26 15.59 0.20
N SER A 156 -2.84 15.65 -0.99
CA SER A 156 -2.31 14.99 -2.17
C SER A 156 -2.13 16.03 -3.27
N LYS A 157 -1.04 15.91 -4.02
CA LYS A 157 -0.76 16.71 -5.21
C LYS A 157 -0.54 15.75 -6.36
N ALA A 158 -1.35 15.88 -7.40
CA ALA A 158 -1.24 15.06 -8.60
C ALA A 158 -0.83 15.97 -9.77
N VAL A 159 0.19 15.55 -10.50
CA VAL A 159 0.64 16.14 -11.76
C VAL A 159 0.42 15.10 -12.86
N LEU A 160 -0.26 15.51 -13.92
CA LEU A 160 -0.46 14.70 -15.12
C LEU A 160 0.37 15.29 -16.25
N GLU A 161 1.26 14.48 -16.80
CA GLU A 161 2.06 14.89 -17.94
C GLU A 161 1.29 14.54 -19.22
N LYS A 162 0.76 15.59 -19.86
CA LYS A 162 0.05 15.56 -21.15
C LYS A 162 -1.15 14.59 -21.17
N ALA A 163 -2.33 15.11 -20.87
CA ALA A 163 -3.59 14.37 -20.98
C ALA A 163 -3.98 14.12 -22.44
N ASN A 164 -3.99 12.86 -22.87
CA ASN A 164 -4.52 12.47 -24.18
C ASN A 164 -5.97 12.00 -24.01
N LEU A 165 -6.89 12.95 -24.00
CA LEU A 165 -8.33 12.67 -23.89
C LEU A 165 -8.89 12.25 -25.25
N PRO A 166 -9.65 11.15 -25.36
CA PRO A 166 -10.47 10.93 -26.53
C PRO A 166 -11.51 12.05 -26.62
N THR A 167 -11.71 12.61 -27.82
CA THR A 167 -12.64 13.72 -28.15
C THR A 167 -14.12 13.41 -27.88
N SER A 168 -14.44 12.27 -27.27
CA SER A 168 -15.77 11.84 -26.85
C SER A 168 -15.71 11.09 -25.52
N ALA A 169 -15.39 11.79 -24.43
CA ALA A 169 -15.55 11.24 -23.08
C ALA A 169 -16.84 11.77 -22.47
N PRO A 170 -17.82 10.92 -22.09
CA PRO A 170 -18.92 11.35 -21.25
C PRO A 170 -18.37 11.81 -19.89
N VAL A 171 -18.95 12.87 -19.36
CA VAL A 171 -18.64 13.43 -18.03
C VAL A 171 -18.81 12.32 -17.00
N MET A 172 -17.71 11.77 -16.47
CA MET A 172 -17.76 10.86 -15.35
C MET A 172 -17.86 11.66 -14.05
N PRO A 173 -18.82 11.33 -13.15
CA PRO A 173 -18.85 11.90 -11.82
C PRO A 173 -17.62 11.44 -11.04
N ALA A 174 -16.93 12.38 -10.39
CA ALA A 174 -15.82 12.11 -9.50
C ALA A 174 -16.33 11.32 -8.27
N SER A 175 -16.25 10.01 -8.34
CA SER A 175 -16.40 9.13 -7.18
C SER A 175 -15.19 8.20 -7.15
N PHE A 176 -14.12 8.68 -6.50
CA PHE A 176 -13.01 7.83 -6.08
C PHE A 176 -13.54 6.92 -4.95
N CYS A 177 -14.09 5.76 -5.31
CA CYS A 177 -14.33 4.67 -4.37
C CYS A 177 -13.05 3.84 -4.30
N VAL A 178 -12.30 4.02 -3.21
CA VAL A 178 -11.31 3.04 -2.78
C VAL A 178 -12.12 1.96 -2.04
N CYS A 179 -12.27 0.79 -2.67
CA CYS A 179 -12.85 -0.41 -2.07
C CYS A 179 -11.89 -1.05 -1.07
#